data_AF-W2IA48-F1
#
_entry.id   AF-W2IA48-F1
#
_cell.length_a   1.000
_cell.length_b   1.000
_cell.length_c   1.000
_cell.angle_alpha   90.00
_cell.angle_beta   90.00
_cell.angle_gamma   90.00
#
_symmetry.space_group_name_H-M   'P 1'
#
loop_
_entity.id
_entity.type
_entity.pdbx_description
1 polymer ?
#
loop_
_entity_poly.entity_id
_entity_poly.type
_entity_poly.pdbx_seq_one_letter_code
_entity_poly.pdbx_strand_id
1 'polypeptide(L)'
;MEQTDNHEHITGDVEQPFEEGPAQKKPKLEEEDIRYGTLSHLLAVEEHKLLLKLDEAFPAWREGPAHYGGKWASIESEMQTRFPGFSVKRQKLQSICSRGRSKRKLRQLQNQLKMLDLDAKDIGNVKTKESDAKEATQEVQSLQATVKKLEEQCAVEVAARKAARAEAESWKTKALQADQAKKDTEEEKVFLTKEFQHLMAQYEALKAREKKRVAALKKQLETERAVNTELLRDEEDERVSNAELHRDEEGKQEDDAEN
;
A
#
# COMPACT_ATOMS: atom_id res chain seq x y z
N MET A 1 -10.31 50.01 21.09
CA MET A 1 -11.52 49.62 20.34
C MET A 1 -11.55 48.11 20.41
N GLU A 2 -12.17 47.63 21.48
CA GLU A 2 -13.53 47.07 21.45
C GLU A 2 -13.46 45.68 20.80
N GLN A 3 -13.45 44.64 21.64
CA GLN A 3 -14.65 43.88 22.04
C GLN A 3 -15.10 42.95 20.90
N THR A 4 -15.31 41.65 21.05
CA THR A 4 -15.35 40.75 22.21
C THR A 4 -15.22 39.32 21.71
N ASP A 5 -14.75 38.48 22.63
CA ASP A 5 -14.92 37.04 22.72
C ASP A 5 -16.28 36.51 22.22
N ASN A 6 -16.31 35.27 21.73
CA ASN A 6 -16.88 34.20 22.57
C ASN A 6 -16.43 32.82 22.08
N HIS A 7 -15.65 32.21 22.96
CA HIS A 7 -15.34 30.80 23.03
C HIS A 7 -16.42 30.08 23.86
N GLU A 8 -16.33 28.75 23.93
CA GLU A 8 -17.04 27.85 24.86
C GLU A 8 -18.47 27.44 24.47
N HIS A 9 -18.95 26.22 24.74
CA HIS A 9 -18.37 24.93 25.11
C HIS A 9 -19.48 23.87 24.90
N ILE A 10 -19.09 22.64 25.15
CA ILE A 10 -19.81 21.38 24.98
C ILE A 10 -20.87 21.15 26.09
N THR A 11 -21.77 20.19 25.82
CA THR A 11 -22.62 19.35 26.71
C THR A 11 -23.93 19.89 27.27
N GLY A 12 -24.96 19.03 27.17
CA GLY A 12 -26.01 18.94 28.19
C GLY A 12 -27.36 18.50 27.65
N ASP A 13 -27.64 17.19 27.71
CA ASP A 13 -29.01 16.66 27.73
C ASP A 13 -29.85 17.39 28.78
N VAL A 14 -31.00 17.93 28.36
CA VAL A 14 -32.14 18.15 29.25
C VAL A 14 -33.41 17.82 28.46
N GLU A 15 -33.94 16.64 28.72
CA GLU A 15 -35.33 16.29 28.45
C GLU A 15 -36.24 17.40 29.01
N GLN A 16 -37.02 18.05 28.14
CA GLN A 16 -38.22 18.76 28.56
C GLN A 16 -39.46 18.00 28.10
N PRO A 17 -40.42 17.76 29.00
CA PRO A 17 -41.58 16.94 28.76
C PRO A 17 -42.54 17.66 27.81
N PHE A 18 -43.09 16.91 26.85
CA PHE A 18 -44.25 17.33 26.07
C PHE A 18 -45.36 17.77 27.04
N GLU A 19 -45.73 19.06 27.01
CA GLU A 19 -46.95 19.53 27.66
C GLU A 19 -48.16 18.82 27.03
N GLU A 20 -48.82 18.00 27.83
CA GLU A 20 -50.14 17.45 27.55
C GLU A 20 -51.14 18.61 27.42
N GLY A 21 -51.44 18.98 26.18
CA GLY A 21 -52.67 19.72 25.85
C GLY A 21 -53.90 18.97 26.38
N PRO A 22 -54.99 19.70 26.72
CA PRO A 22 -55.98 19.22 27.67
C PRO A 22 -56.57 17.90 27.22
N ALA A 23 -56.40 16.87 28.06
CA ALA A 23 -57.10 15.60 27.96
C ALA A 23 -58.59 15.89 27.76
N GLN A 24 -59.06 15.78 26.51
CA GLN A 24 -60.48 15.70 26.24
C GLN A 24 -60.97 14.50 27.03
N LYS A 25 -61.73 14.78 28.09
CA LYS A 25 -62.44 13.78 28.86
C LYS A 25 -63.15 12.88 27.85
N LYS A 26 -62.62 11.66 27.65
CA LYS A 26 -63.38 10.61 27.00
C LYS A 26 -64.65 10.50 27.84
N PRO A 27 -65.84 10.73 27.28
CA PRO A 27 -67.06 10.50 28.02
C PRO A 27 -66.99 9.05 28.49
N LYS A 28 -67.21 8.83 29.81
CA LYS A 28 -67.37 7.50 30.36
C LYS A 28 -68.41 6.80 29.50
N LEU A 29 -67.96 5.77 28.78
CA LEU A 29 -68.83 4.85 28.10
C LEU A 29 -69.60 4.11 29.18
N GLU A 30 -70.89 4.41 29.30
CA GLU A 30 -71.81 3.48 29.93
C GLU A 30 -71.77 2.18 29.14
N GLU A 31 -71.64 1.05 29.84
CA GLU A 31 -71.38 -0.30 29.29
C GLU A 31 -72.49 -0.85 28.37
N GLU A 32 -73.50 -0.06 28.02
CA GLU A 32 -74.58 -0.43 27.08
C GLU A 32 -74.51 0.29 25.73
N ASP A 33 -73.40 0.95 25.41
CA ASP A 33 -73.30 1.68 24.15
C ASP A 33 -72.96 0.79 22.93
N ILE A 34 -74.01 0.20 22.35
CA ILE A 34 -74.02 -0.73 21.19
C ILE A 34 -73.50 -0.11 19.87
N ARG A 35 -72.91 1.09 19.90
CA ARG A 35 -72.58 1.95 18.75
C ARG A 35 -71.20 1.68 18.11
N TYR A 36 -70.53 0.58 18.44
CA TYR A 36 -69.18 0.31 17.91
C TYR A 36 -69.22 -0.35 16.52
N GLY A 37 -68.58 0.33 15.54
CA GLY A 37 -68.20 -0.24 14.25
C GLY A 37 -68.82 0.43 13.02
N THR A 38 -70.03 0.99 13.13
CA THR A 38 -70.72 1.69 12.03
C THR A 38 -71.10 3.12 12.44
N LEU A 39 -71.85 3.85 11.60
CA LEU A 39 -72.16 5.31 11.67
C LEU A 39 -72.75 5.83 13.00
N SER A 40 -72.88 4.96 13.97
CA SER A 40 -73.62 4.97 15.22
C SER A 40 -73.10 5.96 16.28
N HIS A 41 -71.80 5.98 16.58
CA HIS A 41 -71.17 6.78 17.65
C HIS A 41 -71.34 8.31 17.59
N LEU A 42 -71.82 8.87 16.48
CA LEU A 42 -72.11 10.31 16.32
C LEU A 42 -73.60 10.63 16.28
N LEU A 43 -74.44 9.61 16.38
CA LEU A 43 -75.89 9.73 16.45
C LEU A 43 -76.29 9.62 17.91
N ALA A 44 -77.33 10.36 18.31
CA ALA A 44 -77.99 10.06 19.59
C ALA A 44 -78.42 8.58 19.59
N VAL A 45 -78.45 7.92 20.74
CA VAL A 45 -78.82 6.50 20.84
C VAL A 45 -80.14 6.21 20.11
N GLU A 46 -81.11 7.12 20.22
CA GLU A 46 -82.39 7.04 19.53
C GLU A 46 -82.30 7.23 18.00
N GLU A 47 -81.38 8.04 17.52
CA GLU A 47 -81.08 8.17 16.09
C GLU A 47 -80.36 6.93 15.53
N HIS A 48 -79.53 6.30 16.36
CA HIS A 48 -78.85 5.08 15.98
C HIS A 48 -79.81 3.88 15.91
N LYS A 49 -80.69 3.72 16.90
CA LYS A 49 -81.77 2.73 16.86
C LYS A 49 -82.67 2.94 15.65
N LEU A 50 -82.95 4.21 15.30
CA LEU A 50 -83.69 4.57 14.10
C LEU A 50 -82.97 4.09 12.83
N LEU A 51 -81.66 4.37 12.74
CA LEU A 51 -80.83 4.02 11.60
C LEU A 51 -80.75 2.51 11.41
N LEU A 52 -80.55 1.73 12.48
CA LEU A 52 -80.50 0.26 12.41
C LEU A 52 -81.81 -0.33 11.87
N LYS A 53 -82.95 0.12 12.39
CA LYS A 53 -84.28 -0.34 11.91
C LYS A 53 -84.52 0.02 10.45
N LEU A 54 -84.09 1.20 10.02
CA LEU A 54 -84.20 1.63 8.63
C LEU A 54 -83.25 0.85 7.70
N ASP A 55 -82.05 0.54 8.17
CA ASP A 55 -81.05 -0.21 7.41
C ASP A 55 -81.44 -1.67 7.20
N GLU A 56 -81.99 -2.31 8.24
CA GLU A 56 -82.44 -3.71 8.16
C GLU A 56 -83.64 -3.87 7.22
N ALA A 57 -84.58 -2.92 7.27
CA ALA A 57 -85.86 -3.14 6.61
C ALA A 57 -86.09 -2.31 5.34
N PHE A 58 -85.24 -1.34 5.06
CA PHE A 58 -85.33 -0.52 3.87
C PHE A 58 -83.98 0.00 3.36
N PRO A 59 -82.96 -0.86 3.12
CA PRO A 59 -81.55 -0.49 2.93
C PRO A 59 -81.26 0.56 1.85
N ALA A 60 -82.09 0.64 0.80
CA ALA A 60 -81.92 1.58 -0.29
C ALA A 60 -82.18 3.06 0.10
N TRP A 61 -82.76 3.33 1.29
CA TRP A 61 -82.92 4.70 1.81
C TRP A 61 -81.62 5.49 1.95
N ARG A 62 -80.48 4.80 2.11
CA ARG A 62 -79.14 5.39 2.26
C ARG A 62 -78.68 6.18 1.04
N GLU A 63 -79.21 5.85 -0.13
CA GLU A 63 -78.89 6.51 -1.39
C GLU A 63 -79.63 7.85 -1.53
N GLY A 64 -80.58 8.10 -0.61
CA GLY A 64 -81.34 9.33 -0.53
C GLY A 64 -82.39 9.46 -1.63
N PRO A 65 -83.06 10.61 -1.73
CA PRO A 65 -84.18 10.83 -2.65
C PRO A 65 -83.77 10.68 -4.12
N ALA A 66 -82.49 10.82 -4.46
CA ALA A 66 -81.98 10.64 -5.82
C ALA A 66 -82.29 9.24 -6.38
N HIS A 67 -82.32 8.22 -5.51
CA HIS A 67 -82.64 6.85 -5.94
C HIS A 67 -84.16 6.58 -6.05
N TYR A 68 -85.00 7.49 -5.53
CA TYR A 68 -86.46 7.39 -5.46
C TYR A 68 -87.16 8.52 -6.24
N GLY A 69 -86.64 8.88 -7.41
CA GLY A 69 -87.25 9.91 -8.26
C GLY A 69 -87.21 11.33 -7.67
N GLY A 70 -86.27 11.61 -6.77
CA GLY A 70 -85.99 12.94 -6.21
C GLY A 70 -86.90 13.38 -5.07
N LYS A 71 -87.85 12.55 -4.61
CA LYS A 71 -88.89 12.97 -3.66
C LYS A 71 -88.76 12.28 -2.31
N TRP A 72 -88.53 13.08 -1.25
CA TRP A 72 -88.54 12.60 0.14
C TRP A 72 -89.89 12.02 0.56
N ALA A 73 -90.98 12.52 -0.01
CA ALA A 73 -92.33 12.00 0.24
C ALA A 73 -92.47 10.52 -0.11
N SER A 74 -91.75 10.02 -1.12
CA SER A 74 -91.76 8.60 -1.50
C SER A 74 -91.08 7.73 -0.44
N ILE A 75 -89.95 8.20 0.09
CA ILE A 75 -89.22 7.54 1.18
C ILE A 75 -90.05 7.57 2.47
N GLU A 76 -90.64 8.71 2.81
CA GLU A 76 -91.50 8.88 3.99
C GLU A 76 -92.75 8.00 3.92
N SER A 77 -93.43 7.98 2.77
CA SER A 77 -94.61 7.14 2.55
C SER A 77 -94.27 5.66 2.65
N GLU A 78 -93.15 5.23 2.07
CA GLU A 78 -92.73 3.83 2.13
C GLU A 78 -92.32 3.43 3.55
N MET A 79 -91.61 4.31 4.28
CA MET A 79 -91.28 4.10 5.69
C MET A 79 -92.52 4.02 6.57
N GLN A 80 -93.53 4.87 6.34
CA GLN A 80 -94.76 4.89 7.12
C GLN A 80 -95.66 3.68 6.81
N THR A 81 -95.60 3.18 5.57
CA THR A 81 -96.30 1.94 5.16
C THR A 81 -95.66 0.71 5.78
N ARG A 82 -94.33 0.62 5.78
CA ARG A 82 -93.59 -0.52 6.34
C ARG A 82 -93.52 -0.46 7.88
N PHE A 83 -93.59 0.73 8.46
CA PHE A 83 -93.49 0.97 9.90
C PHE A 83 -94.54 1.97 10.40
N PRO A 84 -95.81 1.55 10.55
CA PRO A 84 -96.88 2.44 10.98
C PRO A 84 -96.70 3.03 12.39
N GLY A 85 -95.88 2.40 13.25
CA GLY A 85 -95.52 2.90 14.58
C GLY A 85 -94.29 3.85 14.60
N PHE A 86 -93.74 4.20 13.45
CA PHE A 86 -92.45 4.86 13.33
C PHE A 86 -92.59 6.21 12.62
N SER A 87 -92.92 7.26 13.37
CA SER A 87 -93.06 8.61 12.79
C SER A 87 -91.69 9.29 12.65
N VAL A 88 -90.97 9.01 11.57
CA VAL A 88 -89.72 9.74 11.29
C VAL A 88 -90.01 10.99 10.50
N LYS A 89 -89.77 12.15 11.12
CA LYS A 89 -89.88 13.44 10.44
C LYS A 89 -88.81 13.59 9.37
N ARG A 90 -89.19 14.07 8.19
CA ARG A 90 -88.34 14.42 7.04
C ARG A 90 -86.98 15.02 7.40
N GLN A 91 -87.00 16.03 8.28
CA GLN A 91 -85.81 16.78 8.69
C GLN A 91 -84.74 15.89 9.33
N LYS A 92 -85.17 14.85 10.06
CA LYS A 92 -84.28 13.90 10.74
C LYS A 92 -83.59 12.99 9.73
N LEU A 93 -84.31 12.48 8.71
CA LEU A 93 -83.72 11.69 7.62
C LEU A 93 -82.72 12.51 6.79
N GLN A 94 -83.07 13.75 6.45
CA GLN A 94 -82.19 14.65 5.72
C GLN A 94 -80.88 14.93 6.46
N SER A 95 -80.95 15.19 7.77
CA SER A 95 -79.80 15.40 8.65
C SER A 95 -78.90 14.15 8.74
N ILE A 96 -79.50 12.96 8.85
CA ILE A 96 -78.73 11.70 8.89
C ILE A 96 -78.02 11.45 7.55
N CYS A 97 -78.70 11.67 6.42
CA CYS A 97 -78.12 11.50 5.10
C CYS A 97 -77.02 12.54 4.78
N SER A 98 -77.13 13.79 5.25
CA SER A 98 -76.08 14.79 5.07
C SER A 98 -74.83 14.46 5.90
N ARG A 99 -75.01 14.11 7.18
CA ARG A 99 -73.91 13.65 8.07
C ARG A 99 -73.19 12.43 7.52
N GLY A 100 -73.93 11.45 6.97
CA GLY A 100 -73.35 10.26 6.34
C GLY A 100 -72.45 10.59 5.14
N ARG A 101 -72.88 11.52 4.26
CA ARG A 101 -72.11 11.95 3.09
C ARG A 101 -70.83 12.69 3.46
N SER A 102 -70.91 13.64 4.39
CA SER A 102 -69.74 14.40 4.85
C SER A 102 -68.67 13.48 5.47
N LYS A 103 -69.07 12.46 6.21
CA LYS A 103 -68.14 11.49 6.82
C LYS A 103 -67.52 10.53 5.82
N ARG A 104 -68.26 10.13 4.79
CA ARG A 104 -67.69 9.35 3.67
C ARG A 104 -66.62 10.17 2.94
N LYS A 105 -66.89 11.47 2.71
CA LYS A 105 -65.90 12.37 2.11
C LYS A 105 -64.67 12.55 3.02
N LEU A 106 -64.86 12.67 4.32
CA LEU A 106 -63.77 12.72 5.30
C LEU A 106 -62.88 11.46 5.25
N ARG A 107 -63.48 10.26 5.25
CA ARG A 107 -62.74 9.00 5.13
C ARG A 107 -61.98 8.90 3.80
N GLN A 108 -62.58 9.37 2.70
CA GLN A 108 -61.91 9.41 1.40
C GLN A 108 -60.68 10.32 1.43
N LEU A 109 -60.78 11.52 2.02
CA LEU A 109 -59.66 12.44 2.15
C LEU A 109 -58.56 11.91 3.08
N GLN A 110 -58.93 11.26 4.19
CA GLN A 110 -57.97 10.61 5.10
C GLN A 110 -57.19 9.49 4.40
N ASN A 111 -57.86 8.67 3.58
CA ASN A 111 -57.20 7.64 2.80
C ASN A 111 -56.26 8.23 1.75
N GLN A 112 -56.65 9.32 1.09
CA GLN A 112 -55.79 10.04 0.13
C GLN A 112 -54.54 10.61 0.81
N LEU A 113 -54.69 11.22 1.98
CA LEU A 113 -53.56 11.74 2.75
C LEU A 113 -52.58 10.63 3.15
N LYS A 114 -53.10 9.46 3.55
CA LYS A 114 -52.28 8.30 3.92
C LYS A 114 -51.48 7.75 2.74
N MET A 115 -52.06 7.75 1.54
CA MET A 115 -51.33 7.35 0.32
C MET A 115 -50.23 8.33 -0.03
N LEU A 116 -50.50 9.64 0.05
CA LEU A 116 -49.49 10.68 -0.22
C LEU A 116 -48.33 10.66 0.79
N ASP A 117 -48.59 10.31 2.05
CA ASP A 117 -47.53 10.18 3.07
C ASP A 117 -46.60 8.98 2.82
N LEU A 118 -47.11 7.91 2.21
CA LEU A 118 -46.30 6.77 1.76
C LEU A 118 -45.43 7.16 0.56
N ASP A 119 -46.02 7.84 -0.43
CA ASP A 119 -45.28 8.31 -1.62
C ASP A 119 -44.16 9.29 -1.22
N ALA A 120 -44.40 10.18 -0.24
CA ALA A 120 -43.39 11.12 0.25
C ALA A 120 -42.21 10.41 0.95
N LYS A 121 -42.47 9.35 1.73
CA LYS A 121 -41.45 8.53 2.38
C LYS A 121 -40.60 7.76 1.35
N ASP A 122 -41.23 7.24 0.29
CA ASP A 122 -40.51 6.55 -0.77
C ASP A 122 -39.59 7.50 -1.55
N ILE A 123 -40.02 8.74 -1.84
CA ILE A 123 -39.17 9.77 -2.46
C ILE A 123 -37.98 10.14 -1.57
N GLY A 124 -38.20 10.25 -0.25
CA GLY A 124 -37.12 10.50 0.72
C GLY A 124 -36.05 9.40 0.70
N ASN A 125 -36.48 8.13 0.65
CA ASN A 125 -35.59 6.97 0.58
C ASN A 125 -34.82 6.84 -0.75
N VAL A 126 -35.38 7.32 -1.87
CA VAL A 126 -34.67 7.33 -3.16
C VAL A 126 -33.54 8.35 -3.14
N LYS A 127 -33.77 9.54 -2.58
CA LYS A 127 -32.75 10.60 -2.50
C LYS A 127 -31.55 10.23 -1.64
N THR A 128 -31.77 9.56 -0.51
CA THR A 128 -30.68 9.08 0.36
C THR A 128 -29.85 8.01 -0.35
N LYS A 129 -30.49 7.00 -0.96
CA LYS A 129 -29.78 5.97 -1.75
C LYS A 129 -28.99 6.54 -2.93
N GLU A 130 -29.48 7.60 -3.56
CA GLU A 130 -28.79 8.27 -4.67
C GLU A 130 -27.55 9.07 -4.19
N SER A 131 -27.61 9.62 -2.97
CA SER A 131 -26.47 10.27 -2.31
C SER A 131 -25.40 9.25 -1.96
N ASP A 132 -25.79 8.15 -1.30
CA ASP A 132 -24.89 7.07 -0.89
C ASP A 132 -24.21 6.43 -2.11
N ALA A 133 -24.95 6.27 -3.22
CA ALA A 133 -24.38 5.76 -4.47
C ALA A 133 -23.33 6.71 -5.07
N LYS A 134 -23.54 8.03 -5.00
CA LYS A 134 -22.58 9.03 -5.50
C LYS A 134 -21.29 9.03 -4.66
N GLU A 135 -21.43 8.96 -3.33
CA GLU A 135 -20.28 8.87 -2.42
C GLU A 135 -19.49 7.57 -2.65
N ALA A 136 -20.16 6.42 -2.75
CA ALA A 136 -19.51 5.15 -3.05
C ALA A 136 -18.78 5.18 -4.41
N THR A 137 -19.34 5.86 -5.42
CA THR A 137 -18.70 5.98 -6.73
C THR A 137 -17.42 6.84 -6.65
N GLN A 138 -17.44 7.92 -5.88
CA GLN A 138 -16.25 8.75 -5.63
C GLN A 138 -15.18 7.99 -4.86
N GLU A 139 -15.57 7.23 -3.84
CA GLU A 139 -14.64 6.42 -3.05
C GLU A 139 -13.97 5.34 -3.91
N VAL A 140 -14.73 4.63 -4.74
CA VAL A 140 -14.19 3.65 -5.69
C VAL A 140 -13.22 4.28 -6.68
N GLN A 141 -13.52 5.47 -7.21
CA GLN A 141 -12.60 6.19 -8.11
C GLN A 141 -11.32 6.61 -7.37
N SER A 142 -11.43 7.07 -6.12
CA SER A 142 -10.26 7.41 -5.30
C SER A 142 -9.41 6.17 -5.02
N LEU A 143 -10.04 5.05 -4.65
CA LEU A 143 -9.37 3.80 -4.39
C LEU A 143 -8.68 3.25 -5.64
N GLN A 144 -9.33 3.29 -6.80
CA GLN A 144 -8.70 2.94 -8.08
C GLN A 144 -7.46 3.79 -8.37
N ALA A 145 -7.52 5.11 -8.13
CA ALA A 145 -6.37 5.98 -8.31
C ALA A 145 -5.23 5.64 -7.33
N THR A 146 -5.54 5.32 -6.07
CA THR A 146 -4.53 4.90 -5.09
C THR A 146 -3.90 3.55 -5.44
N VAL A 147 -4.69 2.57 -5.88
CA VAL A 147 -4.20 1.26 -6.32
C VAL A 147 -3.23 1.42 -7.48
N LYS A 148 -3.61 2.20 -8.51
CA LYS A 148 -2.73 2.46 -9.65
C LYS A 148 -1.39 3.09 -9.22
N LYS A 149 -1.43 4.05 -8.30
CA LYS A 149 -0.22 4.69 -7.78
C LYS A 149 0.65 3.71 -6.98
N LEU A 150 0.05 2.82 -6.20
CA LEU A 150 0.76 1.79 -5.45
C LEU A 150 1.38 0.74 -6.37
N GLU A 151 0.70 0.35 -7.45
CA GLU A 151 1.23 -0.54 -8.48
C GLU A 151 2.46 0.07 -9.16
N GLU A 152 2.40 1.35 -9.54
CA GLU A 152 3.53 2.08 -10.13
C GLU A 152 4.71 2.15 -9.14
N GLN A 153 4.47 2.46 -7.87
CA GLN A 153 5.51 2.49 -6.83
C GLN A 153 6.14 1.11 -6.60
N CYS A 154 5.32 0.05 -6.56
CA CYS A 154 5.80 -1.32 -6.41
C CYS A 154 6.67 -1.74 -7.60
N ALA A 155 6.27 -1.39 -8.83
CA ALA A 155 7.07 -1.67 -10.02
C ALA A 155 8.45 -0.98 -9.97
N VAL A 156 8.49 0.29 -9.56
CA VAL A 156 9.73 1.04 -9.38
C VAL A 156 10.61 0.42 -8.29
N GLU A 157 10.03 0.04 -7.15
CA GLU A 157 10.78 -0.57 -6.05
C GLU A 157 11.33 -1.95 -6.44
N VAL A 158 10.56 -2.77 -7.14
CA VAL A 158 11.02 -4.06 -7.67
C VAL A 158 12.17 -3.87 -8.66
N ALA A 159 12.08 -2.88 -9.54
CA ALA A 159 13.15 -2.54 -10.47
C ALA A 159 14.42 -2.08 -9.72
N ALA A 160 14.28 -1.21 -8.72
CA ALA A 160 15.39 -0.75 -7.89
C ALA A 160 16.05 -1.90 -7.12
N ARG A 161 15.26 -2.81 -6.53
CA ARG A 161 15.78 -4.01 -5.85
C ARG A 161 16.52 -4.94 -6.80
N LYS A 162 16.04 -5.11 -8.04
CA LYS A 162 16.74 -5.90 -9.07
C LYS A 162 18.07 -5.26 -9.46
N ALA A 163 18.08 -3.94 -9.68
CA ALA A 163 19.30 -3.20 -9.99
C ALA A 163 20.34 -3.30 -8.85
N ALA A 164 19.92 -3.09 -7.60
CA ALA A 164 20.79 -3.20 -6.44
C ALA A 164 21.37 -4.63 -6.27
N ARG A 165 20.59 -5.68 -6.56
CA ARG A 165 21.08 -7.06 -6.55
C ARG A 165 22.13 -7.30 -7.64
N ALA A 166 21.87 -6.82 -8.86
CA ALA A 166 22.83 -6.95 -9.96
C ALA A 166 24.14 -6.20 -9.67
N GLU A 167 24.07 -5.01 -9.07
CA GLU A 167 25.26 -4.27 -8.62
C GLU A 167 26.02 -5.04 -7.52
N ALA A 168 25.32 -5.60 -6.52
CA ALA A 168 25.95 -6.39 -5.47
C ALA A 168 26.66 -7.65 -6.03
N GLU A 169 26.07 -8.33 -7.00
CA GLU A 169 26.70 -9.45 -7.69
C GLU A 169 27.93 -9.01 -8.52
N SER A 170 27.86 -7.84 -9.17
CA SER A 170 28.99 -7.23 -9.87
C SER A 170 30.15 -6.91 -8.92
N TRP A 171 29.86 -6.35 -7.74
CA TRP A 171 30.89 -6.09 -6.73
C TRP A 171 31.48 -7.39 -6.17
N LYS A 172 30.67 -8.42 -5.94
CA LYS A 172 31.15 -9.72 -5.46
C LYS A 172 32.08 -10.39 -6.48
N THR A 173 31.74 -10.35 -7.77
CA THR A 173 32.58 -10.91 -8.83
C THR A 173 33.89 -10.13 -8.99
N LYS A 174 33.85 -8.80 -8.95
CA LYS A 174 35.08 -7.96 -8.94
C LYS A 174 35.98 -8.23 -7.73
N ALA A 175 35.40 -8.42 -6.54
CA ALA A 175 36.16 -8.75 -5.34
C ALA A 175 36.88 -10.11 -5.48
N LEU A 176 36.18 -11.13 -5.98
CA LEU A 176 36.78 -12.45 -6.25
C LEU A 176 37.90 -12.37 -7.28
N GLN A 177 37.74 -11.59 -8.34
CA GLN A 177 38.79 -11.37 -9.34
C GLN A 177 40.01 -10.65 -8.73
N ALA A 178 39.79 -9.64 -7.89
CA ALA A 178 40.87 -8.93 -7.22
C ALA A 178 41.63 -9.83 -6.24
N ASP A 179 40.93 -10.69 -5.50
CA ASP A 179 41.55 -11.64 -4.59
C ASP A 179 42.34 -12.72 -5.34
N GLN A 180 41.85 -13.19 -6.48
CA GLN A 180 42.59 -14.12 -7.33
C GLN A 180 43.84 -13.45 -7.91
N ALA A 181 43.73 -12.24 -8.46
CA ALA A 181 44.89 -11.50 -8.98
C ALA A 181 45.95 -11.24 -7.90
N LYS A 182 45.55 -11.01 -6.64
CA LYS A 182 46.49 -10.89 -5.51
C LYS A 182 47.21 -12.20 -5.22
N LYS A 183 46.52 -13.34 -5.31
CA LYS A 183 47.17 -14.64 -5.13
C LYS A 183 48.17 -14.91 -6.24
N ASP A 184 47.76 -14.71 -7.50
CA ASP A 184 48.62 -14.93 -8.66
C ASP A 184 49.87 -14.05 -8.60
N THR A 185 49.72 -12.77 -8.22
CA THR A 185 50.86 -11.84 -8.06
C THR A 185 51.78 -12.20 -6.91
N GLU A 186 51.26 -12.71 -5.78
CA GLU A 186 52.11 -13.17 -4.68
C GLU A 186 52.83 -14.48 -5.05
N GLU A 187 52.18 -15.39 -5.77
CA GLU A 187 52.81 -16.60 -6.29
C GLU A 187 53.95 -16.27 -7.27
N GLU A 188 53.72 -15.34 -8.20
CA GLU A 188 54.75 -14.86 -9.13
C GLU A 188 55.90 -14.17 -8.39
N LYS A 189 55.61 -13.36 -7.37
CA LYS A 189 56.64 -12.74 -6.53
C LYS A 189 57.49 -13.77 -5.77
N VAL A 190 56.87 -14.81 -5.23
CA VAL A 190 57.59 -15.92 -4.58
C VAL A 190 58.47 -16.66 -5.59
N PHE A 191 57.94 -16.92 -6.79
CA PHE A 191 58.70 -17.56 -7.88
C PHE A 191 59.91 -16.72 -8.29
N LEU A 192 59.70 -15.44 -8.62
CA LEU A 192 60.76 -14.49 -8.99
C LEU A 192 61.81 -14.34 -7.89
N THR A 193 61.39 -14.33 -6.62
CA THR A 193 62.33 -14.27 -5.49
C THR A 193 63.23 -15.50 -5.44
N LYS A 194 62.68 -16.69 -5.67
CA LYS A 194 63.46 -17.95 -5.72
C LYS A 194 64.42 -17.96 -6.90
N GLU A 195 63.96 -17.55 -8.09
CA GLU A 195 64.80 -17.44 -9.28
C GLU A 195 65.94 -16.43 -9.08
N PHE A 196 65.65 -15.28 -8.48
CA PHE A 196 66.67 -14.28 -8.16
C PHE A 196 67.71 -14.82 -7.16
N GLN A 197 67.26 -15.51 -6.10
CA GLN A 197 68.17 -16.15 -5.15
C GLN A 197 69.05 -17.22 -5.82
N HIS A 198 68.46 -18.01 -6.72
CA HIS A 198 69.20 -19.01 -7.49
C HIS A 198 70.27 -18.36 -8.38
N LEU A 199 69.89 -17.30 -9.10
CA LEU A 199 70.81 -16.55 -9.96
C LEU A 199 71.95 -15.91 -9.16
N MET A 200 71.66 -15.34 -8.00
CA MET A 200 72.68 -14.78 -7.10
C MET A 200 73.65 -15.86 -6.59
N ALA A 201 73.15 -17.05 -6.27
CA ALA A 201 74.00 -18.18 -5.87
C ALA A 201 74.91 -18.63 -7.02
N GLN A 202 74.39 -18.71 -8.25
CA GLN A 202 75.19 -19.02 -9.43
C GLN A 202 76.28 -17.96 -9.68
N TYR A 203 75.94 -16.68 -9.54
CA TYR A 203 76.89 -15.58 -9.69
C TYR A 203 78.03 -15.67 -8.68
N GLU A 204 77.74 -15.87 -7.40
CA GLU A 204 78.78 -16.01 -6.37
C GLU A 204 79.63 -17.27 -6.57
N ALA A 205 79.04 -18.39 -7.02
CA ALA A 205 79.79 -19.58 -7.38
C ALA A 205 80.75 -19.34 -8.56
N LEU A 206 80.28 -18.63 -9.60
CA LEU A 206 81.10 -18.27 -10.76
C LEU A 206 82.25 -17.33 -10.36
N LYS A 207 81.95 -16.31 -9.55
CA LYS A 207 82.94 -15.37 -9.02
C LYS A 207 84.00 -16.07 -8.17
N ALA A 208 83.61 -17.02 -7.33
CA ALA A 208 84.54 -17.84 -6.56
C ALA A 208 85.42 -18.72 -7.46
N ARG A 209 84.85 -19.32 -8.51
CA ARG A 209 85.59 -20.11 -9.50
C ARG A 209 86.61 -19.24 -10.25
N GLU A 210 86.21 -18.05 -10.66
CA GLU A 210 87.09 -17.13 -11.39
C GLU A 210 88.22 -16.61 -10.49
N LYS A 211 87.92 -16.29 -9.23
CA LYS A 211 88.96 -15.92 -8.24
C LYS A 211 90.00 -17.02 -8.09
N LYS A 212 89.58 -18.30 -8.03
CA LYS A 212 90.49 -19.45 -7.98
C LYS A 212 91.32 -19.58 -9.26
N ARG A 213 90.70 -19.39 -10.43
CA ARG A 213 91.39 -19.43 -11.73
C ARG A 213 92.47 -18.34 -11.83
N VAL A 214 92.14 -17.11 -11.47
CA VAL A 214 93.09 -15.99 -11.47
C VAL A 214 94.24 -16.25 -10.50
N ALA A 215 93.97 -16.77 -9.30
CA ALA A 215 95.03 -17.12 -8.35
C ALA A 215 95.96 -18.23 -8.89
N ALA A 216 95.40 -19.24 -9.57
CA ALA A 216 96.20 -20.29 -10.20
C ALA A 216 97.08 -19.75 -11.32
N LEU A 217 96.54 -18.90 -12.20
CA LEU A 217 97.30 -18.27 -13.29
C LEU A 217 98.41 -17.34 -12.76
N LYS A 218 98.17 -16.60 -11.67
CA LYS A 218 99.21 -15.78 -11.03
C LYS A 218 100.35 -16.63 -10.49
N LYS A 219 100.03 -17.75 -9.82
CA LYS A 219 101.05 -18.69 -9.33
C LYS A 219 101.86 -19.28 -10.49
N GLN A 220 101.21 -19.67 -11.58
CA GLN A 220 101.89 -20.14 -12.79
C GLN A 220 102.83 -19.08 -13.37
N LEU A 221 102.37 -17.84 -13.49
CA LEU A 221 103.18 -16.72 -13.98
C LEU A 221 104.40 -16.45 -13.09
N GLU A 222 104.25 -16.52 -11.76
CA GLU A 222 105.36 -16.38 -10.82
C GLU A 222 106.38 -17.51 -10.96
N THR A 223 105.92 -18.76 -11.13
CA THR A 223 106.82 -19.89 -11.37
C THR A 223 107.56 -19.78 -12.71
N GLU A 224 106.88 -19.37 -13.78
CA GLU A 224 107.51 -19.15 -15.09
C GLU A 224 108.54 -18.03 -15.04
N ARG A 225 108.27 -16.94 -14.31
CA ARG A 225 109.23 -15.85 -14.08
C ARG A 225 110.45 -16.33 -13.30
N ALA A 226 110.25 -17.16 -12.28
CA ALA A 226 111.35 -17.73 -11.49
C ALA A 226 112.26 -18.60 -12.38
N VAL A 227 111.67 -19.52 -13.15
CA VAL A 227 112.40 -20.39 -14.09
C VAL A 227 113.16 -19.55 -15.13
N ASN A 228 112.52 -18.52 -15.71
CA ASN A 228 113.20 -17.66 -16.69
C ASN A 228 114.35 -16.86 -16.07
N THR A 229 114.22 -16.43 -14.80
CA THR A 229 115.31 -15.75 -14.09
C THR A 229 116.48 -16.69 -13.80
N GLU A 230 116.19 -17.97 -13.52
CA GLU A 230 117.21 -19.01 -13.33
C GLU A 230 117.94 -19.32 -14.64
N LEU A 231 117.19 -19.54 -15.73
CA LEU A 231 117.76 -19.74 -17.07
C LEU A 231 118.66 -18.58 -17.51
N LEU A 232 118.26 -17.33 -17.26
CA LEU A 232 119.10 -16.18 -17.57
C LEU A 232 120.39 -16.13 -16.75
N ARG A 233 120.36 -16.57 -15.48
CA ARG A 233 121.59 -16.68 -14.67
C ARG A 233 122.48 -17.79 -15.19
N ASP A 234 121.92 -18.95 -15.49
CA ASP A 234 122.68 -20.07 -16.06
C ASP A 234 123.34 -19.65 -17.40
N GLU A 235 122.62 -18.93 -18.26
CA GLU A 235 123.18 -18.35 -19.49
C GLU A 235 124.30 -17.32 -19.23
N GLU A 236 124.18 -16.48 -18.19
CA GLU A 236 125.21 -15.53 -17.80
C GLU A 236 126.46 -16.24 -17.25
N ASP A 237 126.27 -17.24 -16.39
CA ASP A 237 127.35 -18.05 -15.82
C ASP A 237 128.10 -18.82 -16.94
N GLU A 238 127.39 -19.39 -17.92
CA GLU A 238 127.99 -19.99 -19.11
C GLU A 238 128.78 -18.98 -19.93
N ARG A 239 128.26 -17.75 -20.13
CA ARG A 239 128.99 -16.69 -20.85
C ARG A 239 130.25 -16.26 -20.12
N VAL A 240 130.20 -16.10 -18.79
CA VAL A 240 131.38 -15.75 -17.98
C VAL A 240 132.41 -16.87 -18.03
N SER A 241 131.99 -18.13 -17.85
CA SER A 241 132.88 -19.29 -17.93
C SER A 241 133.56 -19.38 -19.30
N ASN A 242 132.83 -19.17 -20.39
CA ASN A 242 133.40 -19.16 -21.74
C ASN A 242 134.37 -17.99 -21.95
N ALA A 243 134.07 -16.81 -21.41
CA ALA A 243 134.96 -15.64 -21.49
C ALA A 243 136.26 -15.84 -20.68
N GLU A 244 136.20 -16.49 -19.52
CA GLU A 244 137.39 -16.87 -18.74
C GLU A 244 138.26 -17.87 -19.49
N LEU A 245 137.66 -18.91 -20.09
CA LEU A 245 138.38 -19.86 -20.93
C LEU A 245 139.11 -19.18 -22.10
N HIS A 246 138.46 -18.25 -22.79
CA HIS A 246 139.10 -17.51 -23.89
C HIS A 246 140.23 -16.59 -23.40
N ARG A 247 140.12 -15.99 -22.21
CA ARG A 247 141.22 -15.20 -21.62
C ARG A 247 142.43 -16.07 -21.29
N ASP A 248 142.20 -17.26 -20.73
CA ASP A 248 143.26 -18.21 -20.42
C ASP A 248 143.93 -18.77 -21.69
N GLU A 249 143.19 -18.86 -22.80
CA GLU A 249 143.72 -19.22 -24.13
C GLU A 249 144.54 -18.08 -24.76
N GLU A 250 144.10 -16.83 -24.67
CA GLU A 250 144.85 -15.65 -25.14
C GLU A 250 146.15 -15.44 -24.35
N GLY A 251 146.12 -15.58 -23.01
CA GLY A 251 147.31 -15.46 -22.16
C GLY A 251 148.37 -16.54 -22.43
N LYS A 252 147.95 -17.76 -22.83
CA LYS A 252 148.88 -18.82 -23.26
C LYS A 252 149.51 -18.53 -24.62
N GLN A 253 148.78 -17.90 -25.54
CA GLN A 253 149.34 -17.50 -26.84
C GLN A 253 150.34 -16.35 -26.71
N GLU A 254 150.17 -15.44 -25.75
CA GLU A 254 151.16 -14.38 -25.46
C GLU A 254 152.46 -14.96 -24.86
N ASP A 255 152.36 -15.92 -23.93
CA ASP A 255 153.53 -16.59 -23.34
C ASP A 255 154.31 -17.47 -24.35
N ASP A 256 153.62 -18.06 -25.33
CA ASP A 256 154.24 -18.83 -26.41
C ASP A 256 154.85 -17.95 -27.52
N ALA A 257 154.52 -16.65 -27.58
CA ALA A 257 155.03 -15.69 -28.57
C ALA A 257 156.25 -14.88 -28.09
N GLU A 258 156.53 -14.85 -26.79
CA GLU A 258 157.71 -14.17 -26.19
C GLU A 258 158.95 -15.07 -25.99
N ASN A 259 158.93 -16.32 -26.49
CA ASN A 259 160.05 -17.27 -26.43
C ASN A 259 160.74 -17.52 -27.78
#